data_AF-A0AAP4BQF4-F1
#
_entry.id   AF-A0AAP4BQF4-F1
#
_cell.length_a   1.000
_cell.length_b   1.000
_cell.length_c   1.000
_cell.angle_alpha   90.00
_cell.angle_beta   90.00
_cell.angle_gamma   90.00
#
_symmetry.space_group_name_H-M   'P 1'
#
loop_
_entity.id
_entity.type
_entity.pdbx_description
1 polymer ?
#
loop_
_entity_poly.entity_id
_entity_poly.type
_entity_poly.pdbx_seq_one_letter_code
_entity_poly.pdbx_strand_id
1 'polypeptide(L)'
;MGRNIAITRISPLSAFRVGLAVSLVGLVAWLIAVTVVYFVMATFGVWEYINGFMDGLGAGMLIDYGLVLSLSALVGAVAAILATILAPLFALIYNAVAALFGGIQVDLQQIVEVDE
;
A
#
# COMPACT_ATOMS: atom_id res chain seq x y z
N MET A 1 4.86 35.63 10.46
CA MET A 1 4.42 34.87 11.66
C MET A 1 3.48 33.77 11.17
N GLY A 2 3.84 32.49 11.32
CA GLY A 2 2.96 31.37 10.96
C GLY A 2 1.73 31.34 11.86
N ARG A 3 0.56 31.02 11.30
CA ARG A 3 -0.66 30.79 12.08
C ARG A 3 -0.73 29.31 12.41
N ASN A 4 -0.68 29.00 13.71
CA ASN A 4 -0.78 27.63 14.19
C ASN A 4 -2.26 27.19 14.17
N ILE A 5 -2.58 26.13 13.42
CA ILE A 5 -3.95 25.61 13.25
C ILE A 5 -3.93 24.12 13.60
N ALA A 6 -4.95 23.63 14.30
CA ALA A 6 -5.09 22.20 14.58
C ALA A 6 -6.07 21.52 13.62
N ILE A 7 -5.70 20.35 13.09
CA ILE A 7 -6.60 19.50 12.31
C ILE A 7 -7.48 18.72 13.30
N THR A 8 -8.72 19.17 13.51
CA THR A 8 -9.64 18.50 14.45
C THR A 8 -10.60 17.53 13.77
N ARG A 9 -10.73 17.60 12.44
CA ARG A 9 -11.66 16.76 11.68
C ARG A 9 -11.11 16.37 10.31
N ILE A 10 -11.15 15.08 10.02
CA ILE A 10 -10.87 14.48 8.72
C ILE A 10 -12.19 13.93 8.17
N SER A 11 -12.54 14.28 6.93
CA SER A 11 -13.74 13.73 6.30
C SER A 11 -13.50 12.29 5.84
N PRO A 12 -14.37 11.31 6.19
CA PRO A 12 -14.18 9.92 5.81
C PRO A 12 -14.09 9.72 4.30
N LEU A 13 -14.84 10.51 3.53
CA LEU A 13 -14.81 10.44 2.06
C LEU A 13 -13.46 10.90 1.50
N SER A 14 -12.81 11.90 2.09
CA SER A 14 -11.46 12.30 1.69
C SER A 14 -10.45 11.21 2.04
N ALA A 15 -10.54 10.64 3.24
CA ALA A 15 -9.68 9.54 3.66
C ALA A 15 -9.85 8.30 2.76
N PHE A 16 -11.08 8.01 2.32
CA PHE A 16 -11.36 6.95 1.35
C PHE A 16 -10.68 7.21 0.01
N ARG A 17 -10.81 8.41 -0.57
CA ARG A 17 -10.17 8.75 -1.86
C ARG A 17 -8.65 8.66 -1.81
N VAL A 18 -8.04 9.21 -0.75
CA VAL A 18 -6.59 9.15 -0.54
C VAL A 18 -6.16 7.71 -0.28
N GLY A 19 -6.88 6.97 0.56
CA GLY A 19 -6.61 5.57 0.86
C GLY A 19 -6.68 4.69 -0.38
N LEU A 20 -7.67 4.91 -1.25
CA LEU A 20 -7.80 4.23 -2.54
C LEU A 20 -6.58 4.52 -3.43
N ALA A 21 -6.20 5.80 -3.60
CA ALA A 21 -5.05 6.18 -4.41
C ALA A 21 -3.75 5.55 -3.89
N VAL A 22 -3.51 5.62 -2.59
CA VAL A 22 -2.34 5.00 -1.94
C VAL A 22 -2.35 3.48 -2.12
N SER A 23 -3.52 2.84 -2.01
CA SER A 23 -3.65 1.40 -2.17
C SER A 23 -3.37 0.94 -3.60
N LEU A 24 -3.80 1.71 -4.62
CA LEU A 24 -3.49 1.43 -6.02
C LEU A 24 -1.99 1.58 -6.32
N VAL A 25 -1.37 2.66 -5.85
CA VAL A 25 0.09 2.86 -6.01
C VAL A 25 0.86 1.77 -5.28
N GLY A 26 0.44 1.43 -4.05
CA GLY A 26 1.01 0.35 -3.26
C GLY A 26 0.90 -1.01 -3.94
N LEU A 27 -0.24 -1.31 -4.59
CA LEU A 27 -0.42 -2.54 -5.36
C LEU A 27 0.58 -2.65 -6.52
N VAL A 28 0.78 -1.56 -7.26
CA VAL A 28 1.76 -1.54 -8.36
C VAL A 28 3.18 -1.70 -7.83
N ALA A 29 3.53 -0.96 -6.77
CA ALA A 29 4.83 -1.08 -6.12
C ALA A 29 5.09 -2.51 -5.61
N TRP A 30 4.08 -3.16 -5.04
CA TRP A 30 4.13 -4.55 -4.61
C TRP A 30 4.41 -5.52 -5.77
N LEU A 31 3.71 -5.38 -6.89
CA LEU A 31 3.95 -6.23 -8.07
C LEU A 31 5.34 -6.04 -8.67
N ILE A 32 5.85 -4.80 -8.66
CA ILE A 32 7.23 -4.51 -9.06
C ILE A 32 8.19 -5.21 -8.11
N ALA A 33 7.97 -5.11 -6.79
CA ALA A 33 8.82 -5.77 -5.79
C ALA A 33 8.85 -7.29 -5.98
N VAL A 34 7.69 -7.92 -6.18
CA VAL A 34 7.58 -9.37 -6.45
C VAL A 34 8.33 -9.74 -7.73
N THR A 35 8.19 -8.94 -8.79
CA THR A 35 8.88 -9.17 -10.06
C THR A 35 10.39 -9.11 -9.87
N VAL A 36 10.89 -8.13 -9.13
CA VAL A 36 12.33 -8.02 -8.81
C VAL A 36 12.81 -9.26 -8.05
N VAL A 37 12.09 -9.66 -6.99
CA VAL A 37 12.43 -10.85 -6.21
C VAL A 37 12.43 -12.11 -7.09
N TYR A 38 11.45 -12.26 -7.98
CA TYR A 38 11.36 -13.39 -8.88
C TYR A 38 12.60 -13.52 -9.78
N PHE A 39 13.03 -12.42 -10.40
CA PHE A 39 14.22 -12.43 -11.27
C PHE A 39 15.52 -12.66 -10.51
N VAL A 40 15.64 -12.11 -9.30
CA VAL A 40 16.77 -12.40 -8.43
C VAL A 40 16.84 -13.90 -8.12
N MET A 41 15.72 -14.51 -7.72
CA MET A 41 15.65 -15.96 -7.47
C MET A 41 15.95 -16.80 -8.71
N ALA A 42 15.51 -16.36 -9.89
CA ALA A 42 15.81 -17.01 -11.15
C ALA A 42 17.31 -16.99 -11.47
N THR A 43 17.98 -15.89 -11.16
CA THR A 43 19.43 -15.77 -11.34
C THR A 43 20.21 -16.76 -10.47
N PHE A 44 19.68 -17.08 -9.28
CA PHE A 44 20.28 -18.04 -8.35
C PHE A 44 19.84 -19.50 -8.59
N GLY A 45 19.04 -19.79 -9.61
CA GLY A 45 18.63 -21.16 -9.91
C GLY A 45 17.62 -21.77 -8.92
N VAL A 46 16.92 -20.93 -8.14
CA VAL A 46 16.02 -21.40 -7.08
C VAL A 46 14.77 -22.06 -7.65
N TRP A 47 14.30 -21.58 -8.80
CA TRP A 47 13.08 -22.10 -9.43
C TRP A 47 13.26 -23.51 -9.98
N GLU A 48 14.45 -23.84 -10.48
CA GLU A 48 14.84 -25.16 -10.98
C GLU A 48 14.82 -26.18 -9.83
N TYR A 49 15.34 -25.80 -8.66
CA TYR A 49 15.29 -26.64 -7.46
C TYR A 49 13.85 -26.93 -7.01
N ILE A 50 13.02 -25.90 -6.95
CA ILE A 50 11.62 -26.03 -6.51
C ILE A 50 10.81 -26.88 -7.51
N ASN A 51 10.92 -26.58 -8.81
CA ASN A 51 10.20 -27.33 -9.84
C ASN A 51 10.66 -28.79 -9.91
N GLY A 52 11.96 -29.06 -9.79
CA GLY A 52 12.49 -30.43 -9.74
C GLY A 52 11.98 -31.22 -8.52
N PHE A 53 11.81 -30.56 -7.37
CA PHE A 53 11.19 -31.19 -6.20
C PHE A 53 9.71 -31.51 -6.44
N MET A 54 8.94 -30.60 -7.04
CA MET A 54 7.52 -30.78 -7.34
C MET A 54 7.29 -31.91 -8.36
N ASP A 55 8.14 -32.02 -9.37
CA ASP A 55 8.12 -33.12 -10.33
C ASP A 55 8.44 -34.46 -9.66
N GLY A 56 9.39 -34.48 -8.71
CA GLY A 56 9.71 -35.67 -7.91
C GLY A 56 8.54 -36.17 -7.04
N LEU A 57 7.61 -35.28 -6.67
CA LEU A 57 6.38 -35.62 -5.95
C LEU A 57 5.22 -36.06 -6.88
N GLY A 58 5.42 -36.03 -8.21
CA GLY A 58 4.38 -36.32 -9.19
C GLY A 58 3.26 -35.27 -9.24
N ALA A 59 3.50 -34.07 -8.69
CA ALA A 59 2.50 -33.01 -8.61
C ALA A 59 2.21 -32.36 -9.98
N GLY A 60 3.12 -32.48 -10.95
CA GLY A 60 2.99 -31.94 -12.31
C GLY A 60 2.73 -30.43 -12.37
N MET A 61 2.92 -29.73 -11.25
CA MET A 61 2.64 -28.31 -11.11
C MET A 61 3.94 -27.54 -11.32
N LEU A 62 4.03 -26.87 -12.45
CA LEU A 62 5.15 -26.01 -12.79
C LEU A 62 4.91 -24.61 -12.21
N ILE A 63 5.82 -24.16 -11.35
CA ILE A 63 5.83 -22.81 -10.80
C ILE A 63 6.56 -21.92 -11.80
N ASP A 64 5.78 -21.22 -12.62
CA ASP A 64 6.25 -20.22 -13.57
C ASP A 64 6.02 -18.79 -13.07
N TYR A 65 6.53 -17.83 -13.84
CA TYR A 65 6.34 -16.40 -13.57
C TYR A 65 4.86 -16.02 -13.50
N GLY A 66 4.03 -16.59 -14.39
CA GLY A 66 2.60 -16.31 -14.45
C GLY A 66 1.87 -16.71 -13.17
N LEU A 67 2.17 -17.88 -12.62
CA LEU A 67 1.61 -18.38 -11.38
C LEU A 67 2.08 -17.54 -10.18
N VAL A 68 3.36 -17.20 -10.08
CA VAL A 68 3.88 -16.39 -8.97
C VAL A 68 3.28 -14.98 -9.00
N LEU A 69 3.23 -14.35 -10.18
CA LEU A 69 2.72 -13.00 -10.33
C LEU A 69 1.20 -12.95 -10.08
N SER A 70 0.43 -13.92 -10.56
CA SER A 70 -1.02 -13.95 -10.37
C SER A 70 -1.42 -14.18 -8.91
N LEU A 71 -0.77 -15.13 -8.22
CA LEU A 71 -0.99 -15.33 -6.78
C LEU A 71 -0.62 -14.10 -5.98
N SER A 72 0.51 -13.47 -6.31
CA SER A 72 0.95 -12.24 -5.64
C SER A 72 0.05 -11.05 -5.93
N ALA A 73 -0.52 -10.96 -7.13
CA ALA A 73 -1.52 -9.96 -7.48
C ALA A 73 -2.80 -10.14 -6.67
N LEU A 74 -3.25 -11.38 -6.46
CA LEU A 74 -4.40 -11.67 -5.61
C LEU A 74 -4.14 -11.21 -4.16
N VAL A 75 -2.99 -11.60 -3.59
CA VAL A 75 -2.60 -11.19 -2.23
C VAL A 75 -2.51 -9.66 -2.12
N GLY A 76 -1.86 -9.02 -3.09
CA GLY A 76 -1.74 -7.57 -3.14
C GLY A 76 -3.11 -6.88 -3.26
N ALA A 77 -4.01 -7.40 -4.08
CA ALA A 77 -5.36 -6.85 -4.27
C ALA A 77 -6.18 -6.92 -2.98
N VAL A 78 -6.13 -8.06 -2.27
CA VAL A 78 -6.78 -8.20 -0.95
C VAL A 78 -6.23 -7.16 0.03
N ALA A 79 -4.91 -7.03 0.13
CA ALA A 79 -4.28 -6.04 1.01
C ALA A 79 -4.67 -4.59 0.64
N ALA A 80 -4.71 -4.26 -0.65
CA ALA A 80 -5.11 -2.95 -1.16
C ALA A 80 -6.57 -2.63 -0.83
N ILE A 81 -7.48 -3.60 -0.99
CA ILE A 81 -8.89 -3.46 -0.61
C ILE A 81 -9.03 -3.22 0.89
N LEU A 82 -8.34 -4.01 1.71
CA LEU A 82 -8.34 -3.84 3.17
C LEU A 82 -7.83 -2.46 3.56
N ALA A 83 -6.69 -2.02 3.02
CA ALA A 83 -6.13 -0.69 3.29
C ALA A 83 -7.09 0.44 2.90
N THR A 84 -7.78 0.31 1.76
CA THR A 84 -8.78 1.30 1.29
C THR A 84 -9.97 1.39 2.24
N ILE A 85 -10.47 0.26 2.75
CA ILE A 85 -11.59 0.20 3.69
C ILE A 85 -11.19 0.70 5.08
N LEU A 86 -9.95 0.43 5.51
CA LEU A 86 -9.44 0.90 6.81
C LEU A 86 -9.22 2.42 6.83
N ALA A 87 -8.89 3.05 5.70
CA ALA A 87 -8.65 4.49 5.63
C ALA A 87 -9.80 5.36 6.20
N PRO A 88 -11.08 5.19 5.81
CA PRO A 88 -12.18 5.93 6.44
C PRO A 88 -12.40 5.54 7.91
N LEU A 89 -12.11 4.30 8.32
CA LEU A 89 -12.20 3.90 9.74
C LEU A 89 -11.19 4.65 10.60
N PHE A 90 -9.94 4.78 10.13
CA PHE A 90 -8.93 5.58 10.81
C PHE A 90 -9.31 7.06 10.90
N ALA A 91 -9.96 7.61 9.88
CA ALA A 91 -10.48 8.98 9.94
C ALA A 91 -11.56 9.15 11.03
N LEU A 92 -12.45 8.17 11.19
CA LEU A 92 -13.46 8.20 12.25
C LEU A 92 -12.82 8.10 13.65
N ILE A 93 -11.87 7.18 13.82
CA ILE A 93 -11.13 7.02 15.08
C ILE A 93 -10.35 8.30 15.41
N TYR A 94 -9.66 8.87 14.42
CA TYR A 94 -8.94 10.14 14.59
C TYR A 94 -9.87 11.25 15.07
N ASN A 95 -11.04 11.41 14.44
CA ASN A 95 -12.01 12.44 14.83
C ASN A 95 -12.47 12.26 16.28
N ALA A 96 -12.69 11.02 16.73
CA ALA A 96 -13.09 10.74 18.10
C ALA A 96 -11.98 11.08 19.11
N VAL A 97 -10.73 10.74 18.80
CA VAL A 97 -9.57 11.02 19.66
C VAL A 97 -9.25 12.53 19.66
N ALA A 98 -9.28 13.19 18.51
CA ALA A 98 -9.01 14.62 18.38
C ALA A 98 -10.02 15.49 19.12
N ALA A 99 -11.27 15.03 19.25
CA ALA A 99 -12.30 15.70 20.06
C ALA A 99 -11.98 15.67 21.56
N LEU A 100 -11.21 14.69 22.04
CA LEU A 100 -10.85 14.51 23.45
C LEU A 100 -9.55 15.23 23.82
N PHE A 101 -8.53 15.16 22.97
CA PHE A 101 -7.16 15.60 23.30
C PHE A 101 -6.73 16.90 22.62
N GLY A 102 -7.53 17.42 21.68
CA GLY A 102 -7.10 18.46 20.77
C GLY A 102 -6.26 17.87 19.64
N GLY A 103 -6.70 18.06 18.39
CA GLY A 103 -6.10 17.42 17.21
C GLY A 103 -4.64 17.83 16.90
N ILE A 104 -4.11 17.30 15.80
CA ILE A 104 -2.72 17.55 15.36
C ILE A 104 -2.51 19.02 15.00
N GLN A 105 -1.54 19.68 15.64
CA GLN A 105 -1.14 21.05 15.34
C GLN A 105 -0.26 21.11 14.09
N VAL A 106 -0.52 22.07 13.21
CA VAL A 106 0.23 22.34 11.99
C VAL A 106 0.54 23.84 11.88
N ASP A 107 1.78 24.14 11.49
CA ASP A 107 2.23 25.51 11.21
C ASP A 107 2.11 25.79 9.71
N LEU A 108 1.34 26.82 9.35
CA LEU A 108 1.20 27.25 7.96
C LEU A 108 2.27 28.29 7.64
N GLN A 109 3.20 27.93 6.76
CA GLN A 109 4.06 28.90 6.10
C GLN A 109 3.27 29.59 4.99
N GLN A 110 3.17 30.92 5.04
CA GLN A 110 2.66 31.68 3.90
C GLN A 110 3.66 31.52 2.75
N ILE A 111 3.20 30.93 1.65
CA ILE A 111 3.89 31.03 0.37
C ILE A 111 3.79 32.51 0.00
N VAL A 112 4.94 33.20 -0.05
CA VAL A 112 5.02 34.57 -0.55
C VAL A 112 4.74 34.49 -2.05
N GLU A 113 3.57 34.94 -2.45
CA GLU A 113 3.26 35.16 -3.86
C GLU A 113 4.17 36.31 -4.31
N VAL A 114 5.17 35.98 -5.14
CA VAL A 114 6.00 36.99 -5.80
C VAL A 114 5.12 37.56 -6.90
N ASP A 115 4.43 38.66 -6.59
CA ASP A 115 3.76 39.48 -7.59
C ASP A 115 4.84 39.97 -8.58
N GLU A 116 4.79 39.47 -9.82
CA GLU A 116 5.42 40.12 -10.99
C GLU A 116 4.55 41.28 -11.48
#